data_AF-A0A183ITK4-F1
#
_entry.id   AF-A0A183ITK4-F1
#
_cell.length_a   1.000
_cell.length_b   1.000
_cell.length_c   1.000
_cell.angle_alpha   90.00
_cell.angle_beta   90.00
_cell.angle_gamma   90.00
#
_symmetry.space_group_name_H-M   'P 1'
#
loop_
_entity.id
_entity.type
_entity.pdbx_description
1 polymer ?
#
loop_
_entity_poly.entity_id
_entity_poly.type
_entity_poly.pdbx_seq_one_letter_code
_entity_poly.pdbx_strand_id
1 'polypeptide(L)'
;MHVERDCPYKKHTCSLCNKTGDKEGFVPVAFHLQQDPEGPPYNYIFFNLEDDWFSKAHPSHISFSSQLYRRSSSVAREHLYKSVFEYDLPLHHAETCRFEFRDPSTWNSVNPWRESFRMLYHGLHVRRGYAELYERRSRNIVHFDRIETALRYAEDLDEPLIFIHSGVYTEEMILVEGNVQIIGAGEYSHFVFPFSLQRVIQTSSTAMLPSTFCPESSPNLTHHNHYAVEVTDNCSPVLDHCIIQSTSMVGAALCVRRPNSNPKVRFCTICDCENVGIYITDFAQGTYEDCEISQNSLAGVWVKNNANPYFRRCHIHHGRDVGIFVFENGVGYFEKCSIHGNRISGVENEIYNGRQGGVYIFGDGRGLIECNDIYGNALAGIQIRTGSDPIVRHNKIHHGQHGGIYVHEKGKGLIEENEVFSNTLAGIWVTTGSTPILRRNRIHSGKQVGVYFYDNGHGLLEENDIFNHLYSGVQIRTGSNPHIRRNKIWGGQNGGALIYNGGLGLLEENEIFDNTMAGVWIKTESHPVLRRNKIFDGRDGGVCIFNKGRGTSPVLHACFRQYIFRCLALLHIYIYI
;
A
#
# COMPACT_ATOMS: atom_id res chain seq x y z
N MET A 1 -47.52 -30.13 67.38
CA MET A 1 -48.12 -29.40 68.52
C MET A 1 -48.56 -28.04 68.00
N HIS A 2 -49.86 -27.76 68.12
CA HIS A 2 -50.55 -26.50 67.75
C HIS A 2 -49.86 -25.26 68.36
N VAL A 3 -50.00 -24.02 67.85
CA VAL A 3 -51.24 -23.23 67.78
C VAL A 3 -51.07 -22.06 66.79
N GLU A 4 -52.06 -21.87 65.90
CA GLU A 4 -52.34 -20.63 65.16
C GLU A 4 -52.91 -19.56 66.10
N ARG A 5 -52.53 -18.29 65.93
CA ARG A 5 -53.35 -17.14 66.36
C ARG A 5 -53.41 -16.08 65.27
N ASP A 6 -54.64 -15.63 65.05
CA ASP A 6 -55.14 -14.77 63.99
C ASP A 6 -54.51 -13.38 63.89
N CYS A 7 -54.47 -12.92 62.63
CA CYS A 7 -54.20 -11.56 62.19
C CYS A 7 -55.48 -10.68 62.27
N PRO A 8 -55.42 -9.45 62.83
CA PRO A 8 -56.58 -8.56 62.90
C PRO A 8 -56.63 -7.46 61.81
N TYR A 9 -56.00 -7.62 60.64
CA TYR A 9 -56.19 -6.67 59.52
C TYR A 9 -56.43 -7.38 58.17
N LYS A 10 -57.72 -7.59 57.89
CA LYS A 10 -58.26 -7.97 56.58
C LYS A 10 -58.35 -6.74 55.65
N LYS A 11 -58.00 -6.99 54.38
CA LYS A 11 -58.37 -6.30 53.12
C LYS A 11 -57.69 -4.97 52.80
N HIS A 12 -56.72 -5.00 51.87
CA HIS A 12 -56.85 -4.38 50.53
C HIS A 12 -55.96 -5.14 49.53
N THR A 13 -56.53 -5.50 48.39
CA THR A 13 -55.92 -6.27 47.29
C THR A 13 -54.96 -5.43 46.44
N CYS A 14 -53.75 -5.93 46.18
CA CYS A 14 -52.79 -5.38 45.21
C CYS A 14 -53.18 -5.79 43.78
N SER A 15 -53.13 -4.86 42.83
CA SER A 15 -53.62 -4.99 41.45
C SER A 15 -52.63 -5.57 40.43
N LEU A 16 -51.57 -6.26 40.84
CA LEU A 16 -50.48 -6.67 39.92
C LEU A 16 -50.25 -8.17 39.76
N CYS A 17 -51.11 -9.04 40.30
CA CYS A 17 -50.98 -10.49 40.07
C CYS A 17 -52.34 -11.13 39.79
N ASN A 18 -52.71 -11.21 38.51
CA ASN A 18 -53.75 -12.12 38.03
C ASN A 18 -53.31 -12.72 36.69
N LYS A 19 -52.46 -13.75 36.74
CA LYS A 19 -52.59 -15.01 35.98
C LYS A 19 -51.38 -15.92 36.22
N THR A 20 -51.73 -17.12 36.63
CA THR A 20 -50.95 -18.30 37.00
C THR A 20 -50.37 -19.03 35.79
N GLY A 21 -49.19 -19.60 35.97
CA GLY A 21 -48.61 -20.61 35.07
C GLY A 21 -47.31 -21.13 35.67
N ASP A 22 -47.39 -22.27 36.35
CA ASP A 22 -46.32 -22.92 37.11
C ASP A 22 -45.02 -23.12 36.31
N LYS A 23 -43.89 -22.72 36.93
CA LYS A 23 -42.65 -23.51 37.02
C LYS A 23 -41.70 -22.90 38.05
N GLU A 24 -41.45 -23.72 39.06
CA GLU A 24 -40.47 -23.71 40.16
C GLU A 24 -39.53 -22.51 40.33
N GLY A 25 -39.52 -21.98 41.56
CA GLY A 25 -38.29 -21.48 42.18
C GLY A 25 -38.14 -19.97 42.37
N PHE A 26 -39.15 -19.26 42.90
CA PHE A 26 -38.94 -17.93 43.49
C PHE A 26 -39.66 -17.80 44.83
N VAL A 27 -38.89 -17.61 45.91
CA VAL A 27 -39.41 -17.06 47.16
C VAL A 27 -39.33 -15.54 47.03
N PRO A 28 -40.44 -14.79 46.99
CA PRO A 28 -40.36 -13.34 46.97
C PRO A 28 -40.06 -12.85 48.39
N VAL A 29 -38.88 -12.29 48.60
CA VAL A 29 -38.62 -11.48 49.80
C VAL A 29 -39.20 -10.09 49.56
N ALA A 30 -40.43 -9.89 50.05
CA ALA A 30 -41.03 -8.56 50.11
C ALA A 30 -40.40 -7.79 51.29
N PHE A 31 -39.78 -6.64 51.02
CA PHE A 31 -39.38 -5.71 52.08
C PHE A 31 -40.48 -4.68 52.29
N HIS A 32 -41.01 -4.65 53.51
CA HIS A 32 -41.97 -3.66 53.99
C HIS A 32 -41.22 -2.38 54.34
N LEU A 33 -41.59 -1.26 53.72
CA LEU A 33 -41.21 0.08 54.20
C LEU A 33 -42.15 0.44 55.34
N GLN A 34 -41.68 0.40 56.58
CA GLN A 34 -42.41 0.99 57.70
C GLN A 34 -41.94 2.45 57.84
N GLN A 35 -42.83 3.40 57.52
CA GLN A 35 -42.63 4.81 57.85
C GLN A 35 -42.79 5.00 59.35
N ASP A 36 -41.76 5.52 60.00
CA ASP A 36 -41.89 6.11 61.33
C ASP A 36 -42.35 7.58 61.16
N PRO A 37 -43.39 8.08 61.87
CA PRO A 37 -43.99 9.39 61.56
C PRO A 37 -43.15 10.60 62.00
N GLU A 38 -42.11 10.43 62.83
CA GLU A 38 -41.36 11.56 63.40
C GLU A 38 -39.85 11.30 63.47
N GLY A 39 -39.11 11.58 62.39
CA GLY A 39 -37.63 11.64 62.39
C GLY A 39 -37.00 11.82 60.99
N PRO A 40 -35.83 12.48 60.84
CA PRO A 40 -35.22 12.74 59.54
C PRO A 40 -34.62 11.45 58.91
N PRO A 41 -34.70 11.28 57.57
CA PRO A 41 -34.41 10.00 56.93
C PRO A 41 -32.92 9.85 56.63
N TYR A 42 -32.14 9.42 57.61
CA TYR A 42 -30.85 8.79 57.36
C TYR A 42 -30.64 7.65 58.36
N ASN A 43 -30.70 6.40 57.88
CA ASN A 43 -29.67 5.43 58.20
C ASN A 43 -29.67 4.19 57.30
N TYR A 44 -28.44 3.71 57.15
CA TYR A 44 -27.84 2.75 56.23
C TYR A 44 -28.34 1.30 56.34
N ILE A 45 -28.18 0.55 55.25
CA ILE A 45 -27.84 -0.88 55.28
C ILE A 45 -26.62 -1.10 54.39
N PHE A 46 -25.51 -1.55 55.00
CA PHE A 46 -24.30 -2.07 54.34
C PHE A 46 -24.44 -3.58 54.19
N PHE A 47 -24.13 -4.13 53.01
CA PHE A 47 -23.59 -5.48 52.89
C PHE A 47 -22.55 -5.56 51.77
N ASN A 48 -21.43 -6.21 52.09
CA ASN A 48 -20.48 -6.79 51.13
C ASN A 48 -21.25 -7.59 50.09
N LEU A 49 -21.35 -7.09 48.86
CA LEU A 49 -21.74 -7.91 47.73
C LEU A 49 -20.45 -8.50 47.17
N GLU A 50 -20.24 -9.79 47.44
CA GLU A 50 -19.26 -10.59 46.69
C GLU A 50 -19.55 -10.48 45.19
N ASP A 51 -18.51 -10.62 44.37
CA ASP A 51 -18.41 -10.33 42.94
C ASP A 51 -19.51 -10.96 42.04
N ASP A 52 -20.34 -11.84 42.58
CA ASP A 52 -21.29 -12.69 41.88
C ASP A 52 -22.66 -12.03 41.59
N TRP A 53 -22.94 -10.83 42.13
CA TRP A 53 -24.19 -10.09 41.85
C TRP A 53 -24.16 -9.38 40.49
N PHE A 54 -23.02 -8.81 40.10
CA PHE A 54 -22.91 -8.03 38.85
C PHE A 54 -22.99 -8.90 37.58
N SER A 55 -22.72 -10.21 37.69
CA SER A 55 -22.81 -11.15 36.57
C SER A 55 -24.25 -11.58 36.22
N LYS A 56 -25.22 -11.34 37.12
CA LYS A 56 -26.62 -11.80 37.00
C LYS A 56 -27.64 -10.67 36.82
N ALA A 57 -27.20 -9.41 36.86
CA ALA A 57 -28.08 -8.25 36.71
C ALA A 57 -28.25 -7.85 35.23
N HIS A 58 -29.50 -7.85 34.75
CA HIS A 58 -29.83 -7.34 33.42
C HIS A 58 -29.54 -5.81 33.33
N PRO A 59 -28.98 -5.29 32.22
CA PRO A 59 -28.51 -3.89 32.10
C PRO A 59 -29.55 -2.79 32.39
N SER A 60 -30.83 -3.16 32.44
CA SER A 60 -31.95 -2.25 32.72
C SER A 60 -32.10 -1.86 34.19
N HIS A 61 -31.46 -2.54 35.14
CA HIS A 61 -31.75 -2.38 36.58
C HIS A 61 -30.71 -1.58 37.39
N ILE A 62 -29.67 -1.06 36.75
CA ILE A 62 -28.57 -0.38 37.43
C ILE A 62 -28.72 1.13 37.29
N SER A 63 -29.25 1.79 38.34
CA SER A 63 -29.23 3.26 38.45
C SER A 63 -28.13 3.67 39.44
N PHE A 64 -27.15 4.45 38.98
CA PHE A 64 -26.03 4.93 39.82
C PHE A 64 -26.17 6.42 40.09
N SER A 65 -26.29 6.79 41.37
CA SER A 65 -26.18 8.18 41.82
C SER A 65 -24.72 8.64 41.83
N SER A 66 -24.49 9.94 41.66
CA SER A 66 -23.17 10.59 41.56
C SER A 66 -22.26 10.40 42.78
N GLN A 67 -22.79 9.99 43.94
CA GLN A 67 -22.00 9.73 45.15
C GLN A 67 -21.38 8.32 45.19
N LEU A 68 -22.01 7.31 44.58
CA LEU A 68 -21.44 5.95 44.43
C LEU A 68 -20.31 5.90 43.37
N TYR A 69 -20.34 6.84 42.41
CA TYR A 69 -19.32 6.98 41.35
C TYR A 69 -17.90 7.27 41.87
N ARG A 70 -17.76 7.91 43.05
CA ARG A 70 -16.46 8.17 43.68
C ARG A 70 -15.80 6.91 44.27
N ARG A 71 -16.56 5.84 44.50
CA ARG A 71 -16.11 4.60 45.18
C ARG A 71 -16.12 3.34 44.30
N SER A 72 -16.36 3.47 43.00
CA SER A 72 -16.44 2.30 42.10
C SER A 72 -15.10 1.59 41.90
N SER A 73 -15.13 0.25 41.95
CA SER A 73 -14.00 -0.64 41.67
C SER A 73 -13.48 -0.45 40.24
N SER A 74 -12.22 -0.84 39.98
CA SER A 74 -11.62 -0.76 38.63
C SER A 74 -12.50 -1.45 37.56
N VAL A 75 -13.10 -2.58 37.93
CA VAL A 75 -13.99 -3.38 37.07
C VAL A 75 -15.23 -2.60 36.64
N ALA A 76 -15.89 -1.86 37.54
CA ALA A 76 -17.05 -1.06 37.18
C ALA A 76 -16.71 0.11 36.24
N ARG A 77 -15.48 0.64 36.30
CA ARG A 77 -15.01 1.71 35.42
C ARG A 77 -14.63 1.18 34.04
N GLU A 78 -14.02 0.00 33.99
CA GLU A 78 -13.79 -0.72 32.74
C GLU A 78 -15.10 -0.97 32.00
N HIS A 79 -16.11 -1.55 32.66
CA HIS A 79 -17.41 -1.81 32.04
C HIS A 79 -18.05 -0.54 31.51
N LEU A 80 -17.99 0.55 32.28
CA LEU A 80 -18.49 1.84 31.84
C LEU A 80 -17.75 2.35 30.60
N TYR A 81 -16.42 2.35 30.65
CA TYR A 81 -15.59 2.82 29.54
C TYR A 81 -15.89 2.04 28.26
N LYS A 82 -15.93 0.70 28.37
CA LYS A 82 -16.30 -0.20 27.27
C LYS A 82 -17.71 0.09 26.74
N SER A 83 -18.68 0.39 27.60
CA SER A 83 -20.05 0.71 27.15
C SER A 83 -20.15 2.02 26.36
N VAL A 84 -19.27 3.00 26.65
CA VAL A 84 -19.29 4.33 26.01
C VAL A 84 -18.43 4.37 24.76
N PHE A 85 -17.23 3.80 24.79
CA PHE A 85 -16.25 3.92 23.71
C PHE A 85 -16.06 2.63 22.90
N GLU A 86 -16.63 1.51 23.34
CA GLU A 86 -16.54 0.22 22.64
C GLU A 86 -15.11 -0.29 22.41
N TYR A 87 -14.16 0.16 23.23
CA TYR A 87 -12.76 -0.26 23.17
C TYR A 87 -12.40 -1.25 24.28
N ASP A 88 -11.69 -2.31 23.92
CA ASP A 88 -11.19 -3.31 24.86
C ASP A 88 -9.99 -2.87 25.69
N LEU A 89 -9.34 -1.77 25.29
CA LEU A 89 -8.19 -1.18 25.98
C LEU A 89 -8.42 0.33 26.21
N PRO A 90 -7.90 0.88 27.32
CA PRO A 90 -7.95 2.32 27.55
C PRO A 90 -7.11 3.04 26.50
N LEU A 91 -7.70 4.07 25.90
CA LEU A 91 -7.08 4.91 24.89
C LEU A 91 -6.42 6.12 25.55
N HIS A 92 -5.11 6.25 25.37
CA HIS A 92 -4.36 7.39 25.82
C HIS A 92 -4.35 8.48 24.75
N HIS A 93 -4.74 9.69 25.14
CA HIS A 93 -4.76 10.88 24.30
C HIS A 93 -4.00 12.00 25.02
N ALA A 94 -2.71 12.09 24.75
CA ALA A 94 -1.80 13.03 25.43
C ALA A 94 -1.77 14.41 24.76
N GLU A 95 -1.90 14.41 23.44
CA GLU A 95 -1.71 15.55 22.55
C GLU A 95 -2.69 15.39 21.39
N THR A 96 -3.07 16.50 20.77
CA THR A 96 -3.91 16.54 19.57
C THR A 96 -3.33 15.58 18.51
N CYS A 97 -4.20 14.74 17.93
CA CYS A 97 -3.87 13.75 16.91
C CYS A 97 -2.95 12.60 17.35
N ARG A 98 -2.76 12.41 18.67
CA ARG A 98 -1.99 11.29 19.22
C ARG A 98 -2.88 10.38 20.05
N PHE A 99 -3.06 9.15 19.56
CA PHE A 99 -3.96 8.16 20.11
C PHE A 99 -3.24 6.81 20.26
N GLU A 100 -3.21 6.28 21.47
CA GLU A 100 -2.45 5.06 21.77
C GLU A 100 -3.26 4.13 22.67
N PHE A 101 -3.56 2.90 22.22
CA PHE A 101 -4.15 1.90 23.12
C PHE A 101 -3.00 1.38 23.97
N ARG A 102 -3.14 1.51 25.28
CA ARG A 102 -2.11 1.09 26.23
C ARG A 102 -2.66 0.00 27.10
N ASP A 103 -1.86 -1.02 27.33
CA ASP A 103 -2.18 -2.02 28.35
C ASP A 103 -2.36 -1.31 29.70
N PRO A 104 -3.43 -1.61 30.47
CA PRO A 104 -3.66 -0.96 31.77
C PRO A 104 -2.46 -1.00 32.72
N SER A 105 -1.61 -2.03 32.63
CA SER A 105 -0.40 -2.16 33.46
C SER A 105 0.70 -1.14 33.14
N THR A 106 0.70 -0.53 31.95
CA THR A 106 1.73 0.43 31.52
C THR A 106 1.38 1.88 31.84
N TRP A 107 0.24 2.14 32.49
CA TRP A 107 -0.17 3.49 32.88
C TRP A 107 0.41 3.89 34.23
N ASN A 108 0.90 5.13 34.34
CA ASN A 108 1.33 5.73 35.60
C ASN A 108 0.15 6.19 36.49
N SER A 109 -1.04 5.60 36.32
CA SER A 109 -2.28 5.97 37.01
C SER A 109 -2.85 4.79 37.78
N VAL A 110 -3.37 5.06 38.97
CA VAL A 110 -4.08 4.08 39.81
C VAL A 110 -5.33 3.53 39.09
N ASN A 111 -5.90 4.28 38.15
CA ASN A 111 -7.02 3.81 37.35
C ASN A 111 -6.92 4.29 35.88
N PRO A 112 -6.38 3.45 34.99
CA PRO A 112 -6.19 3.77 33.56
C PRO A 112 -7.50 4.10 32.84
N TRP A 113 -8.57 3.34 33.11
CA TRP A 113 -9.89 3.51 32.51
C TRP A 113 -10.51 4.87 32.83
N ARG A 114 -10.39 5.32 34.10
CA ARG A 114 -10.84 6.65 34.51
C ARG A 114 -10.08 7.75 33.78
N GLU A 115 -8.77 7.61 33.67
CA GLU A 115 -7.92 8.63 33.09
C GLU A 115 -8.16 8.76 31.58
N SER A 116 -8.26 7.63 30.89
CA SER A 116 -8.70 7.56 29.51
C SER A 116 -10.09 8.18 29.31
N PHE A 117 -11.08 7.77 30.11
CA PHE A 117 -12.43 8.35 30.05
C PHE A 117 -12.42 9.88 30.22
N ARG A 118 -11.59 10.40 31.14
CA ARG A 118 -11.46 11.83 31.38
C ARG A 118 -10.89 12.57 30.16
N MET A 119 -9.89 12.01 29.49
CA MET A 119 -9.29 12.59 28.28
C MET A 119 -10.28 12.65 27.11
N LEU A 120 -11.19 11.69 27.02
CA LEU A 120 -12.10 11.54 25.88
C LEU A 120 -13.51 12.09 26.13
N TYR A 121 -13.81 12.54 27.36
CA TYR A 121 -15.16 12.88 27.81
C TYR A 121 -15.88 13.93 26.94
N HIS A 122 -15.11 14.85 26.34
CA HIS A 122 -15.65 15.94 25.53
C HIS A 122 -15.79 15.61 24.05
N GLY A 123 -15.47 14.37 23.63
CA GLY A 123 -15.67 13.97 22.25
C GLY A 123 -17.15 13.86 21.88
N LEU A 124 -17.41 14.07 20.60
CA LEU A 124 -18.73 13.98 19.99
C LEU A 124 -18.97 12.54 19.54
N HIS A 125 -20.04 11.91 19.98
CA HIS A 125 -20.32 10.51 19.67
C HIS A 125 -21.33 10.37 18.53
N VAL A 126 -20.93 9.78 17.41
CA VAL A 126 -21.83 9.45 16.31
C VAL A 126 -22.25 7.99 16.43
N ARG A 127 -23.49 7.74 16.87
CA ARG A 127 -24.02 6.39 17.12
C ARG A 127 -25.54 6.33 16.92
N ARG A 128 -25.96 5.76 15.79
CA ARG A 128 -27.36 5.75 15.35
C ARG A 128 -28.28 4.95 16.29
N GLY A 129 -29.29 5.60 16.86
CA GLY A 129 -30.33 4.96 17.67
C GLY A 129 -29.94 4.70 19.13
N TYR A 130 -28.90 5.37 19.64
CA TYR A 130 -28.38 5.18 21.01
C TYR A 130 -28.59 6.40 21.91
N ALA A 131 -29.50 7.32 21.57
CA ALA A 131 -29.79 8.50 22.37
C ALA A 131 -30.15 8.16 23.83
N GLU A 132 -30.93 7.09 24.05
CA GLU A 132 -31.32 6.64 25.39
C GLU A 132 -30.13 6.25 26.29
N LEU A 133 -29.01 5.80 25.72
CA LEU A 133 -27.79 5.46 26.46
C LEU A 133 -27.14 6.73 27.04
N TYR A 134 -27.15 7.80 26.25
CA TYR A 134 -26.49 9.07 26.58
C TYR A 134 -27.37 10.01 27.40
N GLU A 135 -28.70 9.90 27.28
CA GLU A 135 -29.67 10.78 27.97
C GLU A 135 -30.06 10.34 29.39
N ARG A 136 -29.53 9.20 29.88
CA ARG A 136 -29.84 8.68 31.23
C ARG A 136 -29.31 9.59 32.35
N ARG A 137 -30.19 10.48 32.85
CA ARG A 137 -30.31 11.19 34.16
C ARG A 137 -29.07 11.65 34.95
N SER A 138 -27.84 11.52 34.44
CA SER A 138 -26.62 11.89 35.17
C SER A 138 -25.39 12.17 34.31
N ARG A 139 -25.50 12.12 32.97
CA ARG A 139 -24.38 12.34 32.05
C ARG A 139 -24.88 13.09 30.83
N ASN A 140 -24.20 14.17 30.45
CA ASN A 140 -24.45 14.93 29.24
C ASN A 140 -23.30 14.65 28.26
N ILE A 141 -23.31 13.46 27.64
CA ILE A 141 -22.38 13.15 26.54
C ILE A 141 -23.04 13.63 25.25
N VAL A 142 -22.30 14.43 24.47
CA VAL A 142 -22.81 14.97 23.20
C VAL A 142 -22.82 13.84 22.17
N HIS A 143 -23.97 13.62 21.55
CA HIS A 143 -24.15 12.52 20.61
C HIS A 143 -25.00 12.92 19.40
N PHE A 144 -24.83 12.19 18.30
CA PHE A 144 -25.50 12.41 17.03
C PHE A 144 -25.83 11.07 16.36
N ASP A 145 -26.93 11.01 15.62
CA ASP A 145 -27.25 9.85 14.80
C ASP A 145 -26.50 9.83 13.46
N ARG A 146 -26.01 11.00 13.01
CA ARG A 146 -25.42 11.20 11.68
C ARG A 146 -24.08 11.92 11.75
N ILE A 147 -23.18 11.56 10.85
CA ILE A 147 -21.84 12.17 10.78
C ILE A 147 -21.94 13.63 10.36
N GLU A 148 -22.79 13.98 9.40
CA GLU A 148 -22.87 15.37 8.90
C GLU A 148 -23.43 16.34 9.94
N THR A 149 -24.22 15.85 10.89
CA THR A 149 -24.68 16.67 12.03
C THR A 149 -23.60 16.89 13.06
N ALA A 150 -22.75 15.89 13.30
CA ALA A 150 -21.62 16.03 14.21
C ALA A 150 -20.55 16.97 13.64
N LEU A 151 -20.27 16.89 12.33
CA LEU A 151 -19.35 17.79 11.65
C LEU A 151 -19.81 19.25 11.70
N ARG A 152 -21.09 19.53 11.42
CA ARG A 152 -21.65 20.89 11.55
C ARG A 152 -21.56 21.43 12.98
N TYR A 153 -21.76 20.58 13.98
CA TYR A 153 -21.58 20.97 15.38
C TYR A 153 -20.10 21.21 15.72
N ALA A 154 -19.20 20.46 15.10
CA ALA A 154 -17.76 20.56 15.32
C ALA A 154 -17.14 21.85 14.75
N GLU A 155 -17.76 22.49 13.76
CA GLU A 155 -17.29 23.76 13.16
C GLU A 155 -17.10 24.88 14.20
N ASP A 156 -17.91 24.89 15.25
CA ASP A 156 -17.87 25.90 16.32
C ASP A 156 -16.93 25.52 17.49
N LEU A 157 -16.27 24.37 17.41
CA LEU A 157 -15.40 23.85 18.48
C LEU A 157 -13.92 24.04 18.14
N ASP A 158 -13.12 24.21 19.19
CA ASP A 158 -11.66 24.17 19.08
C ASP A 158 -11.19 22.70 19.17
N GLU A 159 -10.45 22.25 18.16
CA GLU A 159 -9.93 20.88 18.02
C GLU A 159 -10.94 19.73 18.27
N PRO A 160 -12.10 19.73 17.58
CA PRO A 160 -13.15 18.75 17.80
C PRO A 160 -12.67 17.30 17.61
N LEU A 161 -13.08 16.42 18.53
CA LEU A 161 -12.89 14.98 18.45
C LEU A 161 -14.23 14.28 18.25
N ILE A 162 -14.37 13.56 17.14
CA ILE A 162 -15.55 12.79 16.79
C ILE A 162 -15.24 11.30 16.90
N PHE A 163 -16.01 10.59 17.72
CA PHE A 163 -16.05 9.13 17.76
C PHE A 163 -17.14 8.63 16.81
N ILE A 164 -16.78 7.81 15.83
CA ILE A 164 -17.78 7.14 15.01
C ILE A 164 -17.88 5.69 15.46
N HIS A 165 -19.04 5.35 16.03
CA HIS A 165 -19.28 4.04 16.61
C HIS A 165 -19.51 2.95 15.57
N SER A 166 -19.44 1.70 15.98
CA SER A 166 -19.75 0.56 15.12
C SER A 166 -21.16 0.66 14.54
N GLY A 167 -21.28 0.42 13.24
CA GLY A 167 -22.52 0.65 12.51
C GLY A 167 -22.35 0.74 11.00
N VAL A 168 -23.48 0.83 10.31
CA VAL A 168 -23.56 1.09 8.88
C VAL A 168 -24.10 2.51 8.68
N TYR A 169 -23.31 3.32 8.00
CA TYR A 169 -23.56 4.75 7.77
C TYR A 169 -23.76 4.94 6.26
N THR A 170 -24.96 5.37 5.87
CA THR A 170 -25.41 5.45 4.47
C THR A 170 -25.69 6.90 4.08
N GLU A 171 -24.69 7.75 4.20
CA GLU A 171 -24.68 9.12 3.71
C GLU A 171 -24.18 9.12 2.25
N GLU A 172 -24.74 9.95 1.37
CA GLU A 172 -24.30 9.97 -0.04
C GLU A 172 -22.85 10.46 -0.18
N MET A 173 -22.48 11.49 0.59
CA MET A 173 -21.14 12.08 0.59
C MET A 173 -20.90 12.86 1.89
N ILE A 174 -19.75 12.65 2.52
CA ILE A 174 -19.35 13.40 3.71
C ILE A 174 -18.25 14.39 3.32
N LEU A 175 -18.54 15.68 3.48
CA LEU A 175 -17.57 16.75 3.27
C LEU A 175 -17.03 17.20 4.64
N VAL A 176 -15.71 17.18 4.79
CA VAL A 176 -15.05 17.64 6.02
C VAL A 176 -14.40 18.99 5.76
N GLU A 177 -15.09 20.07 6.12
CA GLU A 177 -14.58 21.44 6.05
C GLU A 177 -14.01 21.81 7.43
N GLY A 178 -12.70 22.06 7.50
CA GLY A 178 -12.03 22.46 8.74
C GLY A 178 -11.21 21.35 9.42
N ASN A 179 -10.69 21.67 10.60
CA ASN A 179 -9.81 20.80 11.37
C ASN A 179 -10.63 19.96 12.34
N VAL A 180 -10.68 18.65 12.12
CA VAL A 180 -11.37 17.72 13.01
C VAL A 180 -10.55 16.44 13.15
N GLN A 181 -10.65 15.84 14.34
CA GLN A 181 -10.14 14.52 14.64
C GLN A 181 -11.30 13.53 14.58
N ILE A 182 -11.22 12.53 13.73
CA ILE A 182 -12.27 11.49 13.60
C ILE A 182 -11.65 10.14 13.90
N ILE A 183 -12.17 9.40 14.88
CA ILE A 183 -11.70 8.07 15.26
C ILE A 183 -12.86 7.07 15.28
N GLY A 184 -12.65 5.87 14.72
CA GLY A 184 -13.61 4.78 14.81
C GLY A 184 -13.61 4.13 16.19
N ALA A 185 -14.80 3.88 16.73
CA ALA A 185 -15.04 3.33 18.06
C ALA A 185 -15.80 1.99 17.95
N GLY A 186 -15.19 0.87 18.34
CA GLY A 186 -15.79 -0.47 18.19
C GLY A 186 -14.79 -1.61 18.00
N GLU A 187 -15.31 -2.84 18.07
CA GLU A 187 -14.56 -4.07 17.75
C GLU A 187 -14.36 -4.24 16.23
N TYR A 188 -13.25 -4.91 15.88
CA TYR A 188 -12.62 -5.01 14.56
C TYR A 188 -13.47 -5.47 13.36
N SER A 189 -14.75 -5.82 13.51
CA SER A 189 -15.49 -6.63 12.51
C SER A 189 -16.77 -6.03 11.92
N HIS A 190 -17.25 -4.85 12.35
CA HIS A 190 -18.56 -4.34 11.92
C HIS A 190 -18.60 -2.85 11.59
N PHE A 191 -17.69 -2.42 10.71
CA PHE A 191 -17.78 -1.11 10.08
C PHE A 191 -17.98 -1.28 8.58
N VAL A 192 -19.23 -1.16 8.10
CA VAL A 192 -19.50 -0.99 6.67
C VAL A 192 -19.66 0.50 6.45
N PHE A 193 -18.53 1.17 6.33
CA PHE A 193 -18.44 2.50 5.78
C PHE A 193 -17.92 2.39 4.34
N PRO A 194 -17.96 3.48 3.58
CA PRO A 194 -16.92 3.75 2.58
C PRO A 194 -15.47 3.65 3.06
N PHE A 195 -15.23 3.71 4.37
CA PHE A 195 -13.93 3.70 5.06
C PHE A 195 -13.99 2.90 6.36
N SER A 196 -13.40 1.72 6.41
CA SER A 196 -13.19 1.08 7.71
C SER A 196 -12.12 1.89 8.46
N LEU A 197 -12.57 2.87 9.26
CA LEU A 197 -11.75 3.78 10.04
C LEU A 197 -11.26 3.07 11.29
N GLN A 198 -10.11 2.40 11.19
CA GLN A 198 -9.55 1.72 12.35
C GLN A 198 -8.66 2.61 13.22
N ARG A 199 -8.14 3.77 12.76
CA ARG A 199 -7.58 4.81 13.67
C ARG A 199 -7.11 6.14 13.04
N VAL A 200 -8.01 7.13 12.99
CA VAL A 200 -7.75 8.58 12.82
C VAL A 200 -7.77 9.08 11.36
N ILE A 201 -8.78 9.90 11.05
CA ILE A 201 -8.69 10.98 10.04
C ILE A 201 -8.42 12.27 10.80
N GLN A 202 -7.29 12.89 10.52
CA GLN A 202 -7.00 14.28 10.88
C GLN A 202 -7.17 15.11 9.63
N THR A 203 -8.06 16.09 9.61
CA THR A 203 -8.11 17.06 8.49
C THR A 203 -7.37 18.33 8.89
N SER A 204 -6.59 18.90 7.96
CA SER A 204 -6.02 20.25 8.12
C SER A 204 -6.72 21.31 7.25
N SER A 205 -7.75 20.88 6.51
CA SER A 205 -8.63 21.57 5.56
C SER A 205 -9.08 20.49 4.55
N THR A 206 -10.36 20.46 4.16
CA THR A 206 -11.01 19.65 3.09
C THR A 206 -10.51 18.23 2.75
N ALA A 207 -11.16 17.21 3.33
CA ALA A 207 -11.20 15.85 2.79
C ALA A 207 -12.65 15.48 2.44
N MET A 208 -12.88 14.97 1.23
CA MET A 208 -14.15 14.39 0.81
C MET A 208 -14.10 12.88 1.05
N LEU A 209 -15.15 12.36 1.67
CA LEU A 209 -15.31 10.96 2.02
C LEU A 209 -16.56 10.41 1.28
N PRO A 210 -16.46 10.07 -0.02
CA PRO A 210 -17.55 9.40 -0.73
C PRO A 210 -17.86 7.99 -0.20
N SER A 211 -19.12 7.58 -0.38
CA SER A 211 -19.79 6.38 0.09
C SER A 211 -19.39 5.09 -0.65
N THR A 212 -19.51 3.92 0.02
CA THR A 212 -19.43 2.62 -0.65
C THR A 212 -20.59 2.58 -1.64
N PHE A 213 -20.25 2.54 -2.92
CA PHE A 213 -21.24 2.55 -3.98
C PHE A 213 -21.36 1.15 -4.60
N CYS A 214 -22.54 0.55 -4.46
CA CYS A 214 -23.02 -0.53 -5.31
C CYS A 214 -24.08 0.05 -6.27
N PRO A 215 -23.71 0.64 -7.42
CA PRO A 215 -24.68 0.96 -8.45
C PRO A 215 -24.97 -0.24 -9.34
N GLU A 216 -26.24 -0.43 -9.63
CA GLU A 216 -26.58 -0.91 -10.97
C GLU A 216 -26.19 0.16 -11.99
N SER A 217 -25.54 -0.29 -13.07
CA SER A 217 -25.03 0.51 -14.18
C SER A 217 -26.04 1.56 -14.67
N SER A 218 -25.75 2.84 -14.45
CA SER A 218 -26.49 3.97 -15.00
C SER A 218 -25.49 4.94 -15.65
N PRO A 219 -25.59 5.20 -16.97
CA PRO A 219 -24.61 5.97 -17.73
C PRO A 219 -24.67 7.51 -17.53
N ASN A 220 -25.38 8.02 -16.51
CA ASN A 220 -25.67 9.45 -16.36
C ASN A 220 -25.15 10.09 -15.06
N LEU A 221 -24.15 9.51 -14.38
CA LEU A 221 -23.60 10.09 -13.15
C LEU A 221 -22.45 11.09 -13.41
N THR A 222 -22.50 12.22 -12.71
CA THR A 222 -21.53 13.31 -12.73
C THR A 222 -20.17 12.87 -12.16
N HIS A 223 -19.07 13.44 -12.65
CA HIS A 223 -17.66 13.06 -12.37
C HIS A 223 -17.19 13.08 -10.90
N HIS A 224 -18.06 13.37 -9.93
CA HIS A 224 -17.69 13.59 -8.51
C HIS A 224 -17.90 12.36 -7.59
N ASN A 225 -18.39 11.22 -8.10
CA ASN A 225 -18.86 10.08 -7.28
C ASN A 225 -18.08 8.77 -7.44
N HIS A 226 -16.77 8.81 -7.73
CA HIS A 226 -16.04 7.59 -8.10
C HIS A 226 -14.98 7.12 -7.09
N TYR A 227 -14.71 7.88 -6.05
CA TYR A 227 -13.63 7.58 -5.10
C TYR A 227 -14.16 7.00 -3.79
N ALA A 228 -13.37 6.28 -3.01
CA ALA A 228 -13.69 6.13 -1.59
C ALA A 228 -13.28 7.44 -0.91
N VAL A 229 -11.99 7.77 -0.72
CA VAL A 229 -11.52 9.09 -0.24
C VAL A 229 -11.16 9.97 -1.44
N GLU A 230 -11.57 11.24 -1.43
CA GLU A 230 -11.00 12.28 -2.29
C GLU A 230 -10.35 13.37 -1.42
N VAL A 231 -9.04 13.54 -1.61
CA VAL A 231 -8.24 14.62 -1.03
C VAL A 231 -8.03 15.68 -2.11
N THR A 232 -8.62 16.84 -1.90
CA THR A 232 -8.60 17.93 -2.87
C THR A 232 -8.57 19.31 -2.23
N ASP A 233 -8.04 20.28 -2.97
CA ASP A 233 -8.09 21.72 -2.67
C ASP A 233 -7.32 22.12 -1.41
N ASN A 234 -5.99 22.28 -1.52
CA ASN A 234 -5.12 22.84 -0.48
C ASN A 234 -5.25 22.15 0.89
N CYS A 235 -5.38 20.83 0.89
CA CYS A 235 -5.58 20.01 2.08
C CYS A 235 -4.43 19.06 2.35
N SER A 236 -4.18 18.75 3.61
CA SER A 236 -3.11 17.82 4.02
C SER A 236 -3.56 16.90 5.16
N PRO A 237 -4.64 16.11 4.95
CA PRO A 237 -5.15 15.25 6.01
C PRO A 237 -4.16 14.14 6.37
N VAL A 238 -4.22 13.67 7.62
CA VAL A 238 -3.53 12.45 8.05
C VAL A 238 -4.55 11.31 8.08
N LEU A 239 -4.27 10.27 7.29
CA LEU A 239 -4.96 8.98 7.34
C LEU A 239 -4.03 8.01 8.04
N ASP A 240 -4.45 7.49 9.17
CA ASP A 240 -3.65 6.59 10.01
C ASP A 240 -4.44 5.30 10.26
N HIS A 241 -3.81 4.13 10.14
CA HIS A 241 -4.44 2.83 10.42
C HIS A 241 -5.86 2.68 9.84
N CYS A 242 -6.08 3.10 8.60
CA CYS A 242 -7.38 3.01 7.92
C CYS A 242 -7.39 1.85 6.94
N ILE A 243 -8.53 1.15 6.84
CA ILE A 243 -8.81 0.19 5.76
C ILE A 243 -9.73 0.90 4.75
N ILE A 244 -9.24 1.06 3.52
CA ILE A 244 -9.91 1.78 2.44
C ILE A 244 -10.15 0.81 1.29
N GLN A 245 -11.42 0.62 0.93
CA GLN A 245 -11.84 -0.27 -0.15
C GLN A 245 -12.81 0.48 -1.08
N SER A 246 -12.88 0.08 -2.35
CA SER A 246 -13.81 0.68 -3.30
C SER A 246 -14.32 -0.31 -4.34
N THR A 247 -15.64 -0.44 -4.44
CA THR A 247 -16.33 -1.22 -5.48
C THR A 247 -16.51 -0.44 -6.80
N SER A 248 -15.97 0.78 -6.89
CA SER A 248 -16.07 1.63 -8.08
C SER A 248 -15.20 1.11 -9.22
N MET A 249 -15.79 0.84 -10.38
CA MET A 249 -15.07 0.40 -11.58
C MET A 249 -14.38 1.54 -12.35
N VAL A 250 -14.65 2.80 -12.00
CA VAL A 250 -14.18 3.98 -12.77
C VAL A 250 -13.36 4.97 -11.94
N GLY A 251 -13.20 4.74 -10.64
CA GLY A 251 -12.40 5.60 -9.77
C GLY A 251 -11.34 4.86 -8.98
N ALA A 252 -11.19 5.21 -7.71
CA ALA A 252 -10.09 4.75 -6.87
C ALA A 252 -10.51 4.65 -5.40
N ALA A 253 -9.84 3.84 -4.59
CA ALA A 253 -10.03 3.91 -3.13
C ALA A 253 -9.58 5.26 -2.57
N LEU A 254 -8.39 5.74 -2.93
CA LEU A 254 -7.89 7.03 -2.49
C LEU A 254 -7.49 7.86 -3.70
N CYS A 255 -8.18 8.97 -3.91
CA CYS A 255 -7.86 9.96 -4.93
C CYS A 255 -7.24 11.20 -4.28
N VAL A 256 -6.12 11.67 -4.82
CA VAL A 256 -5.49 12.93 -4.42
C VAL A 256 -5.25 13.76 -5.66
N ARG A 257 -5.83 14.95 -5.69
CA ARG A 257 -5.79 15.80 -6.89
C ARG A 257 -5.68 17.27 -6.58
N ARG A 258 -5.28 18.02 -7.60
CA ARG A 258 -5.03 19.47 -7.59
C ARG A 258 -3.76 19.86 -6.82
N PRO A 259 -3.19 21.05 -7.11
CA PRO A 259 -2.04 21.56 -6.38
C PRO A 259 -2.30 21.69 -4.88
N ASN A 260 -1.23 21.57 -4.08
CA ASN A 260 -1.21 21.70 -2.62
C ASN A 260 -2.04 20.65 -1.84
N SER A 261 -2.67 19.68 -2.52
CA SER A 261 -3.19 18.47 -1.88
C SER A 261 -2.02 17.57 -1.52
N ASN A 262 -1.78 17.37 -0.22
CA ASN A 262 -0.60 16.66 0.31
C ASN A 262 -0.95 15.84 1.57
N PRO A 263 -1.72 14.75 1.43
CA PRO A 263 -2.07 13.92 2.57
C PRO A 263 -0.86 13.17 3.13
N LYS A 264 -0.94 12.81 4.41
CA LYS A 264 -0.04 11.86 5.06
C LYS A 264 -0.82 10.57 5.33
N VAL A 265 -0.49 9.51 4.62
CA VAL A 265 -1.16 8.21 4.74
C VAL A 265 -0.17 7.24 5.35
N ARG A 266 -0.50 6.66 6.50
CA ARG A 266 0.41 5.75 7.21
C ARG A 266 -0.30 4.56 7.83
N PHE A 267 0.33 3.40 7.77
CA PHE A 267 -0.22 2.15 8.31
C PHE A 267 -1.61 1.80 7.77
N CYS A 268 -1.96 2.32 6.59
CA CYS A 268 -3.27 2.08 5.97
C CYS A 268 -3.22 0.83 5.08
N THR A 269 -4.36 0.15 4.98
CA THR A 269 -4.60 -0.93 4.02
C THR A 269 -5.54 -0.41 2.94
N ILE A 270 -5.06 -0.38 1.69
CA ILE A 270 -5.82 0.03 0.51
C ILE A 270 -5.99 -1.21 -0.38
N CYS A 271 -7.14 -1.87 -0.27
CA CYS A 271 -7.32 -3.19 -0.87
C CYS A 271 -8.66 -3.41 -1.56
N ASP A 272 -8.74 -4.51 -2.32
CA ASP A 272 -9.95 -5.03 -2.94
C ASP A 272 -10.72 -3.99 -3.77
N CYS A 273 -9.98 -3.11 -4.47
CA CYS A 273 -10.59 -2.08 -5.30
C CYS A 273 -10.87 -2.59 -6.71
N GLU A 274 -12.08 -2.32 -7.23
CA GLU A 274 -12.47 -2.73 -8.59
C GLU A 274 -11.80 -1.92 -9.71
N ASN A 275 -11.00 -0.91 -9.36
CA ASN A 275 -10.18 -0.17 -10.30
C ASN A 275 -8.80 0.17 -9.69
N VAL A 276 -8.58 1.41 -9.23
CA VAL A 276 -7.28 1.85 -8.71
C VAL A 276 -7.27 1.85 -7.18
N GLY A 277 -6.17 1.43 -6.56
CA GLY A 277 -5.97 1.61 -5.12
C GLY A 277 -5.79 3.09 -4.75
N ILE A 278 -4.66 3.67 -5.16
CA ILE A 278 -4.32 5.08 -4.91
C ILE A 278 -4.08 5.80 -6.24
N TYR A 279 -4.83 6.87 -6.49
CA TYR A 279 -4.75 7.69 -7.68
C TYR A 279 -4.31 9.12 -7.34
N ILE A 280 -3.14 9.54 -7.82
CA ILE A 280 -2.56 10.87 -7.58
C ILE A 280 -2.42 11.61 -8.91
N THR A 281 -3.05 12.78 -9.04
CA THR A 281 -3.12 13.53 -10.31
C THR A 281 -3.04 15.05 -10.11
N ASP A 282 -2.83 15.78 -11.20
CA ASP A 282 -2.97 17.24 -11.29
C ASP A 282 -2.12 18.00 -10.27
N PHE A 283 -0.80 17.78 -10.30
CA PHE A 283 0.19 18.40 -9.41
C PHE A 283 0.05 18.06 -7.92
N ALA A 284 -0.83 17.11 -7.57
CA ALA A 284 -0.96 16.65 -6.19
C ALA A 284 0.32 15.99 -5.68
N GLN A 285 0.50 16.08 -4.38
CA GLN A 285 1.56 15.44 -3.62
C GLN A 285 0.95 14.42 -2.65
N GLY A 286 1.76 13.91 -1.73
CA GLY A 286 1.33 13.03 -0.67
C GLY A 286 2.49 12.21 -0.15
N THR A 287 2.46 11.89 1.14
CA THR A 287 3.41 10.99 1.79
C THR A 287 2.69 9.72 2.19
N TYR A 288 3.20 8.57 1.75
CA TYR A 288 2.62 7.25 1.98
C TYR A 288 3.67 6.37 2.65
N GLU A 289 3.47 6.02 3.91
CA GLU A 289 4.46 5.27 4.70
C GLU A 289 3.86 4.01 5.31
N ASP A 290 4.56 2.88 5.17
CA ASP A 290 4.15 1.62 5.82
C ASP A 290 2.72 1.18 5.46
N CYS A 291 2.29 1.46 4.22
CA CYS A 291 0.97 1.08 3.72
C CYS A 291 0.98 -0.26 2.99
N GLU A 292 -0.12 -0.98 3.11
CA GLU A 292 -0.42 -2.22 2.40
C GLU A 292 -1.40 -1.92 1.25
N ILE A 293 -0.98 -2.16 0.00
CA ILE A 293 -1.75 -1.82 -1.21
C ILE A 293 -1.89 -3.08 -2.05
N SER A 294 -3.05 -3.72 -2.01
CA SER A 294 -3.18 -5.07 -2.57
C SER A 294 -4.53 -5.40 -3.21
N GLN A 295 -4.53 -6.39 -4.10
CA GLN A 295 -5.75 -6.92 -4.72
C GLN A 295 -6.58 -5.89 -5.50
N ASN A 296 -5.96 -4.80 -5.96
CA ASN A 296 -6.60 -3.79 -6.79
C ASN A 296 -6.62 -4.23 -8.27
N SER A 297 -7.74 -3.96 -8.96
CA SER A 297 -8.00 -4.51 -10.30
C SER A 297 -7.14 -3.93 -11.42
N LEU A 298 -6.91 -2.61 -11.47
CA LEU A 298 -6.15 -1.94 -12.54
C LEU A 298 -4.74 -1.52 -12.10
N ALA A 299 -4.64 -0.75 -11.02
CA ALA A 299 -3.35 -0.30 -10.50
C ALA A 299 -3.36 -0.25 -8.98
N GLY A 300 -2.27 -0.68 -8.35
CA GLY A 300 -2.05 -0.40 -6.93
C GLY A 300 -1.90 1.10 -6.70
N VAL A 301 -0.98 1.73 -7.42
CA VAL A 301 -0.72 3.17 -7.40
C VAL A 301 -0.68 3.71 -8.83
N TRP A 302 -1.40 4.80 -9.09
CA TRP A 302 -1.35 5.51 -10.36
C TRP A 302 -1.02 7.00 -10.14
N VAL A 303 0.11 7.45 -10.69
CA VAL A 303 0.62 8.82 -10.64
C VAL A 303 0.55 9.45 -12.02
N LYS A 304 -0.15 10.58 -12.19
CA LYS A 304 -0.19 11.28 -13.48
C LYS A 304 -0.31 12.81 -13.41
N ASN A 305 -0.28 13.48 -14.56
CA ASN A 305 -0.49 14.92 -14.69
C ASN A 305 0.41 15.76 -13.75
N ASN A 306 1.72 15.54 -13.83
CA ASN A 306 2.73 16.22 -12.99
C ASN A 306 2.59 15.97 -11.47
N ALA A 307 1.81 14.97 -11.06
CA ALA A 307 1.75 14.56 -9.67
C ALA A 307 3.11 14.06 -9.17
N ASN A 308 3.35 14.31 -7.89
CA ASN A 308 4.64 14.02 -7.25
C ASN A 308 4.48 13.49 -5.81
N PRO A 309 4.02 12.24 -5.65
CA PRO A 309 3.93 11.59 -4.34
C PRO A 309 5.27 10.98 -3.90
N TYR A 310 5.41 10.76 -2.59
CA TYR A 310 6.51 10.04 -1.96
C TYR A 310 5.98 8.80 -1.22
N PHE A 311 6.42 7.61 -1.66
CA PHE A 311 6.08 6.32 -1.09
C PHE A 311 7.31 5.71 -0.40
N ARG A 312 7.12 5.19 0.81
CA ARG A 312 8.21 4.64 1.60
C ARG A 312 7.77 3.41 2.40
N ARG A 313 8.54 2.31 2.31
CA ARG A 313 8.24 1.06 3.02
C ARG A 313 6.81 0.54 2.76
N CYS A 314 6.26 0.80 1.57
CA CYS A 314 4.95 0.30 1.20
C CYS A 314 5.06 -1.10 0.56
N HIS A 315 4.03 -1.89 0.76
CA HIS A 315 3.87 -3.21 0.16
C HIS A 315 2.80 -3.11 -0.93
N ILE A 316 3.19 -3.32 -2.20
CA ILE A 316 2.30 -3.18 -3.36
C ILE A 316 2.25 -4.51 -4.09
N HIS A 317 1.20 -5.29 -3.86
CA HIS A 317 1.23 -6.68 -4.27
C HIS A 317 -0.12 -7.30 -4.61
N HIS A 318 -0.07 -8.43 -5.31
CA HIS A 318 -1.25 -9.22 -5.64
C HIS A 318 -2.34 -8.41 -6.40
N GLY A 319 -1.96 -7.32 -7.08
CA GLY A 319 -2.83 -6.60 -8.00
C GLY A 319 -3.16 -7.45 -9.23
N ARG A 320 -4.31 -7.19 -9.86
CA ARG A 320 -4.76 -7.95 -11.04
C ARG A 320 -4.16 -7.45 -12.37
N ASP A 321 -3.50 -6.30 -12.34
CA ASP A 321 -2.72 -5.71 -13.43
C ASP A 321 -1.42 -5.05 -12.90
N VAL A 322 -1.28 -3.72 -12.91
CA VAL A 322 0.00 -3.05 -12.56
C VAL A 322 0.14 -2.74 -11.06
N GLY A 323 1.36 -2.90 -10.53
CA GLY A 323 1.67 -2.43 -9.17
C GLY A 323 1.71 -0.89 -9.11
N ILE A 324 2.67 -0.30 -9.81
CA ILE A 324 2.84 1.17 -9.90
C ILE A 324 2.79 1.62 -11.36
N PHE A 325 1.94 2.59 -11.65
CA PHE A 325 1.82 3.21 -12.96
C PHE A 325 2.12 4.73 -12.90
N VAL A 326 3.14 5.19 -13.62
CA VAL A 326 3.53 6.60 -13.71
C VAL A 326 3.34 7.11 -15.15
N PHE A 327 2.55 8.16 -15.32
CA PHE A 327 2.09 8.65 -16.62
C PHE A 327 2.04 10.20 -16.69
N GLU A 328 1.91 10.80 -17.89
CA GLU A 328 1.68 12.24 -18.13
C GLU A 328 2.55 13.17 -17.26
N ASN A 329 3.87 13.04 -17.40
CA ASN A 329 4.87 13.80 -16.62
C ASN A 329 4.82 13.56 -15.10
N GLY A 330 4.21 12.47 -14.61
CA GLY A 330 4.29 12.07 -13.21
C GLY A 330 5.74 11.80 -12.76
N VAL A 331 6.06 12.18 -11.53
CA VAL A 331 7.46 12.20 -11.01
C VAL A 331 7.69 11.26 -9.81
N GLY A 332 6.65 10.56 -9.33
CA GLY A 332 6.63 9.84 -8.05
C GLY A 332 7.92 9.16 -7.57
N TYR A 333 8.18 9.29 -6.27
CA TYR A 333 9.35 8.76 -5.57
C TYR A 333 8.97 7.51 -4.78
N PHE A 334 9.67 6.39 -5.02
CA PHE A 334 9.40 5.10 -4.37
C PHE A 334 10.67 4.56 -3.72
N GLU A 335 10.70 4.56 -2.39
CA GLU A 335 11.85 4.17 -1.57
C GLU A 335 11.53 2.95 -0.69
N LYS A 336 12.35 1.90 -0.76
CA LYS A 336 12.23 0.73 0.15
C LYS A 336 10.87 0.04 0.09
N CYS A 337 10.19 0.08 -1.05
CA CYS A 337 8.93 -0.63 -1.26
C CYS A 337 9.18 -2.08 -1.71
N SER A 338 8.22 -2.95 -1.39
CA SER A 338 8.17 -4.34 -1.85
C SER A 338 7.08 -4.46 -2.92
N ILE A 339 7.45 -4.78 -4.16
CA ILE A 339 6.52 -4.77 -5.31
C ILE A 339 6.52 -6.14 -5.99
N HIS A 340 5.49 -6.95 -5.74
CA HIS A 340 5.51 -8.36 -6.15
C HIS A 340 4.14 -8.98 -6.38
N GLY A 341 4.13 -10.12 -7.07
CA GLY A 341 2.92 -10.93 -7.24
C GLY A 341 1.80 -10.24 -8.01
N ASN A 342 2.09 -9.13 -8.69
CA ASN A 342 1.13 -8.43 -9.54
C ASN A 342 0.95 -9.25 -10.83
N ARG A 343 -0.30 -9.63 -11.08
CA ARG A 343 -0.72 -10.60 -12.09
C ARG A 343 -1.22 -9.88 -13.34
N ILE A 344 -1.32 -10.62 -14.44
CA ILE A 344 -2.13 -10.24 -15.61
C ILE A 344 -3.23 -11.28 -15.83
N SER A 345 -4.47 -10.81 -15.94
CA SER A 345 -5.48 -11.42 -16.81
C SER A 345 -5.53 -10.53 -18.06
N GLY A 346 -5.28 -11.00 -19.28
CA GLY A 346 -5.88 -12.20 -19.85
C GLY A 346 -7.31 -11.95 -20.36
N VAL A 347 -7.80 -10.71 -20.39
CA VAL A 347 -9.06 -10.35 -21.08
C VAL A 347 -8.91 -8.97 -21.73
N GLU A 348 -9.22 -8.92 -23.03
CA GLU A 348 -9.41 -7.73 -23.86
C GLU A 348 -10.38 -6.74 -23.19
N ASN A 349 -9.91 -5.54 -22.88
CA ASN A 349 -10.75 -4.34 -22.94
C ASN A 349 -9.93 -3.22 -23.59
N GLU A 350 -10.52 -2.62 -24.61
CA GLU A 350 -9.94 -1.68 -25.56
C GLU A 350 -9.60 -0.31 -24.93
N ILE A 351 -8.72 -0.29 -23.94
CA ILE A 351 -8.10 0.95 -23.45
C ILE A 351 -6.58 0.72 -23.37
N TYR A 352 -5.97 0.73 -24.57
CA TYR A 352 -4.54 0.64 -24.90
C TYR A 352 -3.85 -0.74 -24.76
N ASN A 353 -3.70 -1.44 -25.89
CA ASN A 353 -2.84 -2.60 -26.23
C ASN A 353 -1.52 -2.80 -25.43
N GLY A 354 -1.56 -3.01 -24.12
CA GLY A 354 -0.37 -3.02 -23.26
C GLY A 354 -0.30 -4.25 -22.35
N ARG A 355 0.75 -5.04 -22.53
CA ARG A 355 1.22 -6.05 -21.57
C ARG A 355 2.15 -5.32 -20.57
N GLN A 356 1.73 -5.07 -19.33
CA GLN A 356 2.38 -4.12 -18.39
C GLN A 356 3.18 -4.74 -17.22
N GLY A 357 4.30 -4.11 -16.82
CA GLY A 357 5.24 -4.60 -15.79
C GLY A 357 4.86 -4.31 -14.32
N GLY A 358 5.74 -4.66 -13.38
CA GLY A 358 5.55 -4.37 -11.94
C GLY A 358 5.57 -2.87 -11.63
N VAL A 359 6.59 -2.17 -12.12
CA VAL A 359 6.63 -0.70 -12.20
C VAL A 359 6.62 -0.28 -13.66
N TYR A 360 5.66 0.56 -14.03
CA TYR A 360 5.43 0.96 -15.42
C TYR A 360 5.50 2.48 -15.56
N ILE A 361 6.42 2.96 -16.41
CA ILE A 361 6.65 4.39 -16.65
C ILE A 361 6.44 4.69 -18.14
N PHE A 362 5.52 5.60 -18.42
CA PHE A 362 5.04 5.92 -19.76
C PHE A 362 4.78 7.43 -19.91
N GLY A 363 4.72 7.94 -21.15
CA GLY A 363 4.30 9.31 -21.46
C GLY A 363 5.15 10.40 -20.78
N ASP A 364 6.46 10.37 -21.03
CA ASP A 364 7.44 11.32 -20.46
C ASP A 364 7.54 11.30 -18.92
N GLY A 365 7.11 10.22 -18.25
CA GLY A 365 7.25 10.03 -16.80
C GLY A 365 8.71 10.07 -16.33
N ARG A 366 8.94 10.66 -15.16
CA ARG A 366 10.28 10.89 -14.57
C ARG A 366 10.29 10.52 -13.08
N GLY A 367 10.16 9.23 -12.78
CA GLY A 367 10.17 8.72 -11.40
C GLY A 367 11.57 8.45 -10.85
N LEU A 368 11.72 8.48 -9.52
CA LEU A 368 12.86 7.89 -8.82
C LEU A 368 12.42 6.57 -8.17
N ILE A 369 13.01 5.47 -8.62
CA ILE A 369 12.79 4.13 -8.07
C ILE A 369 14.08 3.71 -7.38
N GLU A 370 14.09 3.71 -6.05
CA GLU A 370 15.30 3.38 -5.30
C GLU A 370 15.12 2.45 -4.11
N CYS A 371 16.13 1.61 -3.87
CA CYS A 371 16.18 0.70 -2.72
C CYS A 371 14.99 -0.28 -2.64
N ASN A 372 14.32 -0.59 -3.76
CA ASN A 372 13.15 -1.47 -3.79
C ASN A 372 13.54 -2.93 -4.03
N ASP A 373 12.66 -3.83 -3.58
CA ASP A 373 12.70 -5.25 -3.91
C ASP A 373 11.51 -5.60 -4.84
N ILE A 374 11.81 -5.94 -6.09
CA ILE A 374 10.84 -6.13 -7.17
C ILE A 374 10.94 -7.56 -7.70
N TYR A 375 9.93 -8.39 -7.43
CA TYR A 375 10.03 -9.81 -7.73
C TYR A 375 8.70 -10.52 -8.04
N GLY A 376 8.80 -11.68 -8.68
CA GLY A 376 7.63 -12.55 -8.92
C GLY A 376 6.55 -11.94 -9.82
N ASN A 377 6.85 -10.85 -10.54
CA ASN A 377 5.92 -10.20 -11.45
C ASN A 377 5.80 -11.01 -12.76
N ALA A 378 4.59 -11.04 -13.33
CA ALA A 378 4.30 -11.80 -14.55
C ALA A 378 5.01 -11.22 -15.79
N LEU A 379 5.21 -9.89 -15.82
CA LEU A 379 5.96 -9.20 -16.86
C LEU A 379 7.25 -8.60 -16.32
N ALA A 380 7.81 -7.60 -17.02
CA ALA A 380 9.07 -7.01 -16.63
C ALA A 380 8.95 -6.41 -15.22
N GLY A 381 10.00 -6.54 -14.40
CA GLY A 381 10.02 -5.92 -13.09
C GLY A 381 9.83 -4.41 -13.19
N ILE A 382 10.57 -3.78 -14.09
CA ILE A 382 10.42 -2.37 -14.47
C ILE A 382 10.29 -2.26 -15.98
N GLN A 383 9.33 -1.47 -16.45
CA GLN A 383 9.15 -1.17 -17.87
C GLN A 383 9.17 0.35 -18.09
N ILE A 384 10.06 0.80 -18.98
CA ILE A 384 10.29 2.21 -19.30
C ILE A 384 10.02 2.40 -20.79
N ARG A 385 9.07 3.26 -21.15
CA ARG A 385 8.75 3.46 -22.57
C ARG A 385 8.27 4.85 -22.95
N THR A 386 8.22 5.09 -24.26
CA THR A 386 7.59 6.28 -24.85
C THR A 386 8.22 7.57 -24.34
N GLY A 387 9.53 7.69 -24.51
CA GLY A 387 10.29 8.88 -24.12
C GLY A 387 10.59 9.02 -22.63
N SER A 388 9.98 8.20 -21.76
CA SER A 388 10.16 8.27 -20.30
C SER A 388 11.62 8.20 -19.88
N ASP A 389 11.99 8.94 -18.84
CA ASP A 389 13.37 9.18 -18.42
C ASP A 389 13.53 9.11 -16.88
N PRO A 390 13.32 7.93 -16.26
CA PRO A 390 13.41 7.77 -14.81
C PRO A 390 14.84 7.53 -14.31
N ILE A 391 15.03 7.67 -13.00
CA ILE A 391 16.21 7.20 -12.29
C ILE A 391 15.85 5.89 -11.57
N VAL A 392 16.55 4.81 -11.89
CA VAL A 392 16.38 3.49 -11.30
C VAL A 392 17.70 3.11 -10.64
N ARG A 393 17.76 3.10 -9.30
CA ARG A 393 19.01 2.82 -8.59
C ARG A 393 18.88 1.98 -7.33
N HIS A 394 19.91 1.21 -6.98
CA HIS A 394 19.94 0.42 -5.75
C HIS A 394 18.76 -0.57 -5.58
N ASN A 395 18.12 -0.99 -6.66
CA ASN A 395 17.00 -1.94 -6.58
C ASN A 395 17.48 -3.38 -6.76
N LYS A 396 16.75 -4.32 -6.17
CA LYS A 396 16.84 -5.75 -6.46
C LYS A 396 15.67 -6.14 -7.35
N ILE A 397 15.96 -6.69 -8.53
CA ILE A 397 14.94 -7.04 -9.54
C ILE A 397 15.13 -8.49 -9.93
N HIS A 398 14.28 -9.37 -9.42
CA HIS A 398 14.57 -10.80 -9.51
C HIS A 398 13.37 -11.74 -9.57
N HIS A 399 13.62 -12.97 -10.01
CA HIS A 399 12.62 -14.05 -10.02
C HIS A 399 11.32 -13.67 -10.75
N GLY A 400 11.38 -12.75 -11.72
CA GLY A 400 10.27 -12.40 -12.60
C GLY A 400 10.07 -13.39 -13.74
N GLN A 401 8.85 -13.44 -14.28
CA GLN A 401 8.50 -14.33 -15.39
C GLN A 401 8.88 -13.74 -16.77
N HIS A 402 9.29 -12.47 -16.83
CA HIS A 402 9.83 -11.81 -18.02
C HIS A 402 11.28 -11.36 -17.78
N GLY A 403 11.67 -10.23 -18.33
CA GLY A 403 12.98 -9.61 -18.16
C GLY A 403 12.99 -8.73 -16.92
N GLY A 404 14.17 -8.41 -16.38
CA GLY A 404 14.24 -7.56 -15.19
C GLY A 404 13.78 -6.13 -15.49
N ILE A 405 14.49 -5.47 -16.41
CA ILE A 405 14.18 -4.11 -16.87
C ILE A 405 13.96 -4.13 -18.38
N TYR A 406 12.83 -3.58 -18.84
CA TYR A 406 12.49 -3.50 -20.27
C TYR A 406 12.32 -2.05 -20.72
N VAL A 407 13.26 -1.57 -21.53
CA VAL A 407 13.29 -0.20 -22.07
C VAL A 407 12.94 -0.24 -23.56
N HIS A 408 11.81 0.34 -23.94
CA HIS A 408 11.31 0.27 -25.32
C HIS A 408 10.64 1.57 -25.78
N GLU A 409 10.30 1.67 -27.07
CA GLU A 409 9.65 2.85 -27.68
C GLU A 409 10.32 4.20 -27.30
N LYS A 410 11.62 4.35 -27.61
CA LYS A 410 12.40 5.55 -27.28
C LYS A 410 12.53 5.84 -25.78
N GLY A 411 12.39 4.83 -24.92
CA GLY A 411 12.63 4.96 -23.48
C GLY A 411 14.08 5.36 -23.18
N LYS A 412 14.26 6.11 -22.10
CA LYS A 412 15.55 6.62 -21.60
C LYS A 412 15.72 6.20 -20.14
N GLY A 413 16.43 7.00 -19.35
CA GLY A 413 16.64 6.78 -17.93
C GLY A 413 18.08 6.46 -17.58
N LEU A 414 18.41 6.77 -16.33
CA LEU A 414 19.63 6.34 -15.66
C LEU A 414 19.32 5.11 -14.82
N ILE A 415 19.86 3.97 -15.22
CA ILE A 415 19.73 2.69 -14.51
C ILE A 415 21.11 2.38 -13.92
N GLU A 416 21.27 2.61 -12.63
CA GLU A 416 22.57 2.46 -11.99
C GLU A 416 22.56 1.70 -10.67
N GLU A 417 23.63 0.95 -10.38
CA GLU A 417 23.81 0.31 -9.07
C GLU A 417 22.66 -0.62 -8.65
N ASN A 418 21.99 -1.25 -9.64
CA ASN A 418 20.95 -2.24 -9.40
C ASN A 418 21.50 -3.67 -9.47
N GLU A 419 20.83 -4.59 -8.77
CA GLU A 419 21.07 -6.03 -8.83
C GLU A 419 19.92 -6.72 -9.58
N VAL A 420 20.18 -7.26 -10.77
CA VAL A 420 19.16 -7.86 -11.65
C VAL A 420 19.49 -9.33 -11.88
N PHE A 421 18.66 -10.25 -11.38
CA PHE A 421 19.01 -11.68 -11.40
C PHE A 421 17.85 -12.66 -11.41
N SER A 422 18.09 -13.90 -11.81
CA SER A 422 17.09 -14.98 -11.80
C SER A 422 15.79 -14.69 -12.55
N ASN A 423 15.78 -13.71 -13.46
CA ASN A 423 14.65 -13.41 -14.33
C ASN A 423 14.59 -14.41 -15.49
N THR A 424 13.38 -14.66 -15.99
CA THR A 424 13.14 -15.73 -16.97
C THR A 424 13.56 -15.35 -18.39
N LEU A 425 13.46 -14.07 -18.75
CA LEU A 425 13.97 -13.53 -20.02
C LEU A 425 15.24 -12.70 -19.77
N ALA A 426 15.57 -11.79 -20.69
CA ALA A 426 16.78 -10.98 -20.58
C ALA A 426 16.82 -10.16 -19.28
N GLY A 427 17.98 -10.05 -18.65
CA GLY A 427 18.14 -9.23 -17.44
C GLY A 427 17.72 -7.78 -17.69
N ILE A 428 18.34 -7.13 -18.68
CA ILE A 428 17.92 -5.82 -19.20
C ILE A 428 17.72 -5.92 -20.70
N TRP A 429 16.58 -5.48 -21.21
CA TRP A 429 16.27 -5.44 -22.64
C TRP A 429 16.01 -4.01 -23.09
N VAL A 430 16.81 -3.55 -24.06
CA VAL A 430 16.72 -2.23 -24.68
C VAL A 430 16.32 -2.37 -26.15
N THR A 431 15.25 -1.71 -26.58
CA THR A 431 14.71 -1.86 -27.93
C THR A 431 14.02 -0.62 -28.50
N THR A 432 13.72 -0.64 -29.79
CA THR A 432 12.81 0.30 -30.47
C THR A 432 13.22 1.76 -30.28
N GLY A 433 14.47 2.06 -30.63
CA GLY A 433 15.04 3.40 -30.56
C GLY A 433 15.38 3.90 -29.16
N SER A 434 15.33 3.03 -28.13
CA SER A 434 15.60 3.41 -26.74
C SER A 434 17.08 3.70 -26.48
N THR A 435 17.37 4.63 -25.57
CA THR A 435 18.73 5.14 -25.30
C THR A 435 19.04 5.29 -23.80
N PRO A 436 18.90 4.25 -22.96
CA PRO A 436 19.20 4.36 -21.52
C PRO A 436 20.71 4.47 -21.23
N ILE A 437 21.05 4.94 -20.03
CA ILE A 437 22.39 4.82 -19.44
C ILE A 437 22.35 3.72 -18.39
N LEU A 438 23.09 2.64 -18.61
CA LEU A 438 23.23 1.49 -17.74
C LEU A 438 24.62 1.52 -17.08
N ARG A 439 24.70 1.88 -15.80
CA ARG A 439 25.98 2.11 -15.11
C ARG A 439 26.13 1.32 -13.81
N ARG A 440 27.27 0.65 -13.56
CA ARG A 440 27.55 0.00 -12.25
C ARG A 440 26.48 -0.98 -11.77
N ASN A 441 25.75 -1.63 -12.68
CA ASN A 441 24.77 -2.66 -12.32
C ASN A 441 25.43 -4.04 -12.24
N ARG A 442 24.86 -4.90 -11.41
CA ARG A 442 25.19 -6.32 -11.31
C ARG A 442 24.07 -7.14 -11.94
N ILE A 443 24.31 -7.71 -13.12
CA ILE A 443 23.29 -8.39 -13.93
C ILE A 443 23.70 -9.84 -14.09
N HIS A 444 23.03 -10.78 -13.40
CA HIS A 444 23.55 -12.14 -13.31
C HIS A 444 22.53 -13.24 -13.14
N SER A 445 22.97 -14.49 -13.30
CA SER A 445 22.17 -15.69 -13.01
C SER A 445 20.81 -15.70 -13.74
N GLY A 446 20.72 -15.07 -14.91
CA GLY A 446 19.50 -15.02 -15.72
C GLY A 446 19.33 -16.27 -16.58
N LYS A 447 18.08 -16.63 -16.87
CA LYS A 447 17.76 -17.79 -17.73
C LYS A 447 17.93 -17.50 -19.23
N GLN A 448 18.17 -16.24 -19.61
CA GLN A 448 18.46 -15.83 -20.98
C GLN A 448 19.73 -14.97 -21.06
N VAL A 449 19.70 -13.89 -21.85
CA VAL A 449 20.80 -12.94 -22.07
C VAL A 449 20.90 -11.97 -20.90
N GLY A 450 22.10 -11.53 -20.53
CA GLY A 450 22.26 -10.49 -19.51
C GLY A 450 21.68 -9.15 -19.95
N VAL A 451 22.30 -8.54 -20.97
CA VAL A 451 21.82 -7.28 -21.57
C VAL A 451 21.57 -7.48 -23.06
N TYR A 452 20.38 -7.12 -23.51
CA TYR A 452 19.95 -7.34 -24.89
C TYR A 452 19.55 -6.04 -25.60
N PHE A 453 20.31 -5.66 -26.62
CA PHE A 453 19.99 -4.56 -27.53
C PHE A 453 19.37 -5.11 -28.82
N TYR A 454 18.13 -4.71 -29.10
CA TYR A 454 17.33 -5.19 -30.22
C TYR A 454 16.66 -4.03 -30.96
N ASP A 455 16.36 -4.19 -32.26
CA ASP A 455 15.52 -3.27 -33.05
C ASP A 455 15.86 -1.79 -32.83
N ASN A 456 17.05 -1.39 -33.26
CA ASN A 456 17.57 -0.02 -33.05
C ASN A 456 17.68 0.36 -31.56
N GLY A 457 18.08 -0.59 -30.70
CA GLY A 457 18.44 -0.30 -29.32
C GLY A 457 19.81 0.37 -29.23
N HIS A 458 19.90 1.47 -28.49
CA HIS A 458 21.13 2.24 -28.28
C HIS A 458 21.34 2.49 -26.78
N GLY A 459 22.28 3.37 -26.44
CA GLY A 459 22.57 3.76 -25.06
C GLY A 459 24.00 3.48 -24.67
N LEU A 460 24.29 3.75 -23.40
CA LEU A 460 25.59 3.55 -22.79
C LEU A 460 25.50 2.40 -21.78
N LEU A 461 26.31 1.36 -21.96
CA LEU A 461 26.50 0.28 -21.00
C LEU A 461 27.91 0.41 -20.43
N GLU A 462 28.03 0.87 -19.19
CA GLU A 462 29.30 1.23 -18.59
C GLU A 462 29.53 0.67 -17.17
N GLU A 463 30.74 0.17 -16.89
CA GLU A 463 31.16 -0.20 -15.53
C GLU A 463 30.24 -1.27 -14.89
N ASN A 464 29.57 -2.11 -15.69
CA ASN A 464 28.68 -3.15 -15.19
C ASN A 464 29.38 -4.50 -15.06
N ASP A 465 28.89 -5.31 -14.12
CA ASP A 465 29.25 -6.71 -13.93
C ASP A 465 28.14 -7.60 -14.50
N ILE A 466 28.41 -8.32 -15.59
CA ILE A 466 27.41 -9.12 -16.31
C ILE A 466 27.86 -10.57 -16.38
N PHE A 467 27.19 -11.48 -15.68
CA PHE A 467 27.74 -12.83 -15.55
C PHE A 467 26.77 -13.98 -15.27
N ASN A 468 27.23 -15.21 -15.53
CA ASN A 468 26.51 -16.46 -15.24
C ASN A 468 25.10 -16.52 -15.87
N HIS A 469 24.98 -16.08 -17.12
CA HIS A 469 23.74 -16.16 -17.90
C HIS A 469 23.70 -17.45 -18.73
N LEU A 470 22.52 -18.05 -18.88
CA LEU A 470 22.34 -19.25 -19.72
C LEU A 470 22.56 -18.99 -21.23
N TYR A 471 22.60 -17.73 -21.66
CA TYR A 471 22.97 -17.35 -23.03
C TYR A 471 24.24 -16.49 -23.00
N SER A 472 24.34 -15.49 -23.88
CA SER A 472 25.48 -14.57 -23.88
C SER A 472 25.29 -13.51 -22.79
N GLY A 473 26.38 -12.96 -22.28
CA GLY A 473 26.31 -11.80 -21.36
C GLY A 473 25.65 -10.61 -22.03
N VAL A 474 26.08 -10.26 -23.24
CA VAL A 474 25.50 -9.18 -24.04
C VAL A 474 25.12 -9.65 -25.45
N GLN A 475 23.96 -9.20 -25.96
CA GLN A 475 23.57 -9.38 -27.35
C GLN A 475 23.22 -8.06 -28.04
N ILE A 476 23.63 -7.91 -29.30
CA ILE A 476 23.36 -6.73 -30.13
C ILE A 476 22.90 -7.18 -31.52
N ARG A 477 21.70 -6.76 -31.95
CA ARG A 477 21.21 -7.09 -33.30
C ARG A 477 20.23 -6.08 -33.89
N THR A 478 19.94 -6.21 -35.19
CA THR A 478 18.88 -5.46 -35.90
C THR A 478 19.10 -3.95 -35.81
N GLY A 479 20.22 -3.46 -36.33
CA GLY A 479 20.54 -2.02 -36.37
C GLY A 479 20.95 -1.41 -35.01
N SER A 480 20.84 -2.17 -33.92
CA SER A 480 21.24 -1.71 -32.58
C SER A 480 22.71 -1.33 -32.54
N ASN A 481 23.01 -0.20 -31.90
CA ASN A 481 24.34 0.40 -31.86
C ASN A 481 24.63 1.03 -30.47
N PRO A 482 24.85 0.21 -29.43
CA PRO A 482 25.20 0.70 -28.10
C PRO A 482 26.69 1.06 -27.98
N HIS A 483 27.00 1.94 -27.04
CA HIS A 483 28.37 2.13 -26.55
C HIS A 483 28.58 1.28 -25.30
N ILE A 484 29.47 0.30 -25.34
CA ILE A 484 29.73 -0.65 -24.27
C ILE A 484 31.15 -0.44 -23.78
N ARG A 485 31.33 0.12 -22.58
CA ARG A 485 32.67 0.44 -22.08
C ARG A 485 32.95 0.02 -20.64
N ARG A 486 34.18 -0.42 -20.36
CA ARG A 486 34.64 -0.71 -18.99
C ARG A 486 33.78 -1.72 -18.22
N ASN A 487 33.11 -2.63 -18.91
CA ASN A 487 32.30 -3.69 -18.27
C ASN A 487 33.14 -4.96 -18.06
N LYS A 488 32.73 -5.76 -17.06
CA LYS A 488 33.20 -7.13 -16.88
C LYS A 488 32.11 -8.10 -17.33
N ILE A 489 32.42 -8.99 -18.26
CA ILE A 489 31.46 -9.93 -18.87
C ILE A 489 32.01 -11.36 -18.82
N TRP A 490 31.40 -12.24 -18.03
CA TRP A 490 31.93 -13.59 -17.84
C TRP A 490 30.88 -14.69 -17.57
N GLY A 491 31.27 -15.96 -17.68
CA GLY A 491 30.39 -17.08 -17.33
C GLY A 491 29.15 -17.22 -18.23
N GLY A 492 29.13 -16.59 -19.41
CA GLY A 492 28.07 -16.75 -20.39
C GLY A 492 28.17 -18.11 -21.10
N GLN A 493 27.06 -18.85 -21.18
CA GLN A 493 27.06 -20.15 -21.86
C GLN A 493 27.15 -20.03 -23.39
N ASN A 494 26.62 -18.95 -23.99
CA ASN A 494 26.69 -18.69 -25.44
C ASN A 494 27.73 -17.60 -25.80
N GLY A 495 28.78 -17.46 -25.01
CA GLY A 495 29.84 -16.45 -25.19
C GLY A 495 29.65 -15.17 -24.38
N GLY A 496 30.64 -14.29 -24.37
CA GLY A 496 30.57 -13.03 -23.62
C GLY A 496 29.66 -12.01 -24.29
N ALA A 497 30.00 -11.61 -25.52
CA ALA A 497 29.19 -10.72 -26.35
C ALA A 497 28.87 -11.38 -27.72
N LEU A 498 27.61 -11.33 -28.15
CA LEU A 498 27.18 -11.82 -29.45
C LEU A 498 26.51 -10.70 -30.26
N ILE A 499 27.15 -10.33 -31.37
CA ILE A 499 26.69 -9.30 -32.30
C ILE A 499 26.28 -10.00 -33.61
N TYR A 500 25.02 -9.86 -34.01
CA TYR A 500 24.47 -10.57 -35.16
C TYR A 500 23.34 -9.81 -35.85
N ASN A 501 22.94 -10.27 -37.05
CA ASN A 501 21.84 -9.73 -37.86
C ASN A 501 21.89 -8.20 -38.01
N GLY A 502 22.98 -7.68 -38.55
CA GLY A 502 23.19 -6.23 -38.73
C GLY A 502 23.38 -5.47 -37.42
N GLY A 503 23.86 -6.13 -36.36
CA GLY A 503 24.25 -5.49 -35.12
C GLY A 503 25.51 -4.65 -35.29
N LEU A 504 25.56 -3.52 -34.59
CA LEU A 504 26.70 -2.61 -34.56
C LEU A 504 27.27 -2.57 -33.12
N GLY A 505 27.72 -1.39 -32.69
CA GLY A 505 28.19 -1.13 -31.33
C GLY A 505 29.68 -0.82 -31.27
N LEU A 506 30.05 0.01 -30.30
CA LEU A 506 31.43 0.27 -29.92
C LEU A 506 31.68 -0.44 -28.58
N LEU A 507 32.52 -1.47 -28.59
CA LEU A 507 32.99 -2.15 -27.38
C LEU A 507 34.39 -1.65 -27.05
N GLU A 508 34.52 -0.95 -25.93
CA GLU A 508 35.75 -0.30 -25.52
C GLU A 508 36.18 -0.66 -24.09
N GLU A 509 37.46 -1.00 -23.87
CA GLU A 509 38.01 -1.16 -22.50
C GLU A 509 37.27 -2.18 -21.62
N ASN A 510 36.60 -3.17 -22.22
CA ASN A 510 35.88 -4.21 -21.48
C ASN A 510 36.80 -5.39 -21.15
N GLU A 511 36.49 -6.08 -20.05
CA GLU A 511 37.10 -7.36 -19.67
C GLU A 511 36.08 -8.48 -19.94
N ILE A 512 36.38 -9.36 -20.89
CA ILE A 512 35.48 -10.44 -21.32
C ILE A 512 36.22 -11.78 -21.15
N PHE A 513 35.77 -12.60 -20.20
CA PHE A 513 36.54 -13.77 -19.76
C PHE A 513 35.66 -14.95 -19.30
N ASP A 514 36.24 -16.13 -19.12
CA ASP A 514 35.56 -17.33 -18.59
C ASP A 514 34.20 -17.66 -19.24
N ASN A 515 34.07 -17.45 -20.54
CA ASN A 515 32.86 -17.77 -21.27
C ASN A 515 32.94 -19.19 -21.85
N THR A 516 31.80 -19.90 -21.87
CA THR A 516 31.76 -21.31 -22.32
C THR A 516 32.02 -21.44 -23.82
N MET A 517 31.77 -20.37 -24.59
CA MET A 517 32.14 -20.25 -26.00
C MET A 517 33.13 -19.09 -26.18
N ALA A 518 33.23 -18.53 -27.39
CA ALA A 518 34.12 -17.39 -27.63
C ALA A 518 33.75 -16.16 -26.80
N GLY A 519 34.75 -15.35 -26.46
CA GLY A 519 34.54 -14.09 -25.75
C GLY A 519 33.63 -13.14 -26.54
N VAL A 520 33.91 -12.92 -27.83
CA VAL A 520 33.08 -12.10 -28.73
C VAL A 520 32.76 -12.85 -30.01
N TRP A 521 31.48 -12.92 -30.36
CA TRP A 521 30.98 -13.47 -31.62
C TRP A 521 30.40 -12.38 -32.51
N ILE A 522 30.82 -12.35 -33.78
CA ILE A 522 30.33 -11.42 -34.80
C ILE A 522 29.76 -12.22 -35.98
N LYS A 523 28.47 -12.07 -36.28
CA LYS A 523 27.77 -12.84 -37.34
C LYS A 523 26.85 -11.99 -38.21
N THR A 524 26.41 -12.56 -39.33
CA THR A 524 25.27 -12.10 -40.15
C THR A 524 25.30 -10.59 -40.42
N GLU A 525 26.28 -10.16 -41.22
CA GLU A 525 26.43 -8.77 -41.69
C GLU A 525 26.53 -7.73 -40.56
N SER A 526 27.03 -8.14 -39.40
CA SER A 526 27.27 -7.24 -38.26
C SER A 526 28.63 -6.58 -38.32
N HIS A 527 28.74 -5.34 -37.84
CA HIS A 527 29.93 -4.48 -37.99
C HIS A 527 30.29 -3.70 -36.70
N PRO A 528 30.60 -4.36 -35.57
CA PRO A 528 31.02 -3.65 -34.35
C PRO A 528 32.47 -3.14 -34.44
N VAL A 529 32.79 -2.17 -33.58
CA VAL A 529 34.15 -1.66 -33.35
C VAL A 529 34.64 -2.17 -32.00
N LEU A 530 35.81 -2.84 -31.96
CA LEU A 530 36.41 -3.36 -30.73
C LEU A 530 37.71 -2.61 -30.42
N ARG A 531 37.74 -1.79 -29.37
CA ARG A 531 38.91 -0.98 -28.98
C ARG A 531 39.38 -1.30 -27.56
N ARG A 532 40.67 -1.61 -27.36
CA ARG A 532 41.28 -1.78 -26.02
C ARG A 532 40.57 -2.79 -25.08
N ASN A 533 39.90 -3.82 -25.61
CA ASN A 533 39.26 -4.85 -24.78
C ASN A 533 40.27 -5.93 -24.36
N LYS A 534 40.15 -6.44 -23.12
CA LYS A 534 40.86 -7.64 -22.65
C LYS A 534 39.94 -8.84 -22.81
N ILE A 535 40.26 -9.75 -23.74
CA ILE A 535 39.44 -10.93 -24.02
C ILE A 535 40.31 -12.18 -23.83
N PHE A 536 39.99 -13.00 -22.83
CA PHE A 536 40.81 -14.14 -22.42
C PHE A 536 39.94 -15.29 -21.90
N ASP A 537 40.51 -16.49 -21.76
CA ASP A 537 39.88 -17.67 -21.13
C ASP A 537 38.47 -18.07 -21.66
N GLY A 538 38.17 -17.75 -22.92
CA GLY A 538 37.01 -18.27 -23.66
C GLY A 538 37.33 -19.61 -24.34
N ARG A 539 36.46 -20.62 -24.20
CA ARG A 539 36.78 -21.99 -24.67
C ARG A 539 36.90 -22.14 -26.19
N ASP A 540 36.14 -21.35 -26.96
CA ASP A 540 36.13 -21.42 -28.44
C ASP A 540 36.97 -20.32 -29.12
N GLY A 541 37.69 -19.50 -28.34
CA GLY A 541 38.53 -18.40 -28.84
C GLY A 541 38.20 -17.02 -28.28
N GLY A 542 39.04 -16.03 -28.56
CA GLY A 542 38.83 -14.64 -28.12
C GLY A 542 37.72 -13.94 -28.91
N VAL A 543 37.96 -13.71 -30.21
CA VAL A 543 37.01 -13.08 -31.13
C VAL A 543 36.78 -13.99 -32.34
N CYS A 544 35.52 -14.34 -32.62
CA CYS A 544 35.18 -15.21 -33.74
C CYS A 544 34.17 -14.54 -34.69
N ILE A 545 34.46 -14.55 -36.00
CA ILE A 545 33.73 -13.81 -37.03
C ILE A 545 33.18 -14.80 -38.09
N PHE A 546 31.88 -14.74 -38.39
CA PHE A 546 31.20 -15.65 -39.31
C PHE A 546 30.14 -14.95 -40.17
N ASN A 547 29.64 -15.62 -41.21
CA ASN A 547 28.47 -15.23 -41.99
C ASN A 547 28.48 -13.75 -42.40
N LYS A 548 29.57 -13.32 -43.06
CA LYS A 548 29.79 -11.93 -43.51
C LYS A 548 29.83 -10.87 -42.39
N GLY A 549 29.98 -11.28 -41.13
CA GLY A 549 30.35 -10.37 -40.05
C GLY A 549 31.69 -9.67 -40.39
N ARG A 550 31.82 -8.41 -39.97
CA ARG A 550 33.05 -7.62 -40.08
C ARG A 550 33.26 -6.85 -38.77
N GLY A 551 34.43 -6.27 -38.56
CA GLY A 551 34.67 -5.38 -37.43
C GLY A 551 36.05 -4.73 -37.53
N THR A 552 36.24 -3.62 -36.85
CA THR A 552 37.55 -2.95 -36.75
C THR A 552 38.12 -3.13 -35.35
N SER A 553 39.38 -3.55 -35.26
CA SER A 553 40.11 -3.63 -34.00
C SER A 553 41.57 -3.23 -34.18
N PRO A 554 42.07 -2.19 -33.48
CA PRO A 554 43.45 -1.72 -33.61
C PRO A 554 44.47 -2.54 -32.79
N VAL A 555 44.05 -3.54 -32.00
CA VAL A 555 44.97 -4.36 -31.18
C VAL A 555 44.55 -5.83 -31.24
N LEU A 556 45.19 -6.60 -32.11
CA LEU A 556 45.14 -8.07 -32.12
C LEU A 556 46.46 -8.59 -31.52
N HIS A 557 46.50 -8.72 -30.19
CA HIS A 557 47.54 -9.51 -29.52
C HIS A 557 46.84 -10.63 -28.74
N ALA A 558 47.00 -11.88 -29.23
CA ALA A 558 46.55 -13.17 -28.69
C ALA A 558 45.01 -13.43 -28.74
N CYS A 559 44.45 -14.56 -29.17
CA CYS A 559 44.92 -15.92 -29.47
C CYS A 559 44.13 -16.48 -30.67
N PHE A 560 44.77 -16.67 -31.84
CA PHE A 560 44.28 -17.59 -32.85
C PHE A 560 44.72 -19.02 -32.44
N ARG A 561 43.86 -19.76 -31.73
CA ARG A 561 44.00 -21.23 -31.61
C ARG A 561 42.84 -21.92 -32.31
N GLN A 562 43.11 -22.23 -33.59
CA GLN A 562 42.80 -23.48 -34.28
C GLN A 562 41.37 -24.03 -34.15
N TYR A 563 40.43 -23.52 -34.94
CA TYR A 563 39.54 -24.31 -35.83
C TYR A 563 39.00 -23.38 -36.93
N ILE A 564 38.92 -23.90 -38.16
CA ILE A 564 38.40 -23.28 -39.41
C ILE A 564 39.48 -22.80 -40.39
N PHE A 565 40.10 -23.78 -41.07
CA PHE A 565 40.18 -23.73 -42.52
C PHE A 565 38.87 -24.31 -43.07
N ARG A 566 37.94 -23.45 -43.53
CA ARG A 566 36.95 -23.71 -44.58
C ARG A 566 36.00 -22.52 -44.70
N CYS A 567 36.42 -21.53 -45.50
CA CYS A 567 35.64 -20.94 -46.60
C CYS A 567 36.37 -19.69 -47.08
N LEU A 568 37.10 -19.86 -48.18
CA LEU A 568 37.61 -18.80 -49.02
C LEU A 568 36.46 -17.88 -49.49
N ALA A 569 36.59 -16.58 -49.25
CA ALA A 569 36.47 -15.49 -50.23
C ALA A 569 36.05 -14.18 -49.54
N LEU A 570 36.83 -13.11 -49.80
CA LEU A 570 36.57 -11.68 -49.52
C LEU A 570 36.80 -11.21 -48.07
N LEU A 571 38.04 -11.34 -47.57
CA LEU A 571 38.55 -10.50 -46.49
C LEU A 571 38.97 -9.13 -47.05
N HIS A 572 38.21 -8.08 -46.77
CA HIS A 572 38.72 -6.70 -46.73
C HIS A 572 38.82 -6.29 -45.25
N ILE A 573 39.94 -6.61 -44.62
CA ILE A 573 40.35 -5.98 -43.35
C ILE A 573 41.24 -4.80 -43.75
N TYR A 574 40.76 -3.57 -43.53
CA TYR A 574 41.63 -2.40 -43.58
C TYR A 574 42.41 -2.32 -42.26
N ILE A 575 43.66 -2.77 -42.30
CA ILE A 575 44.66 -2.52 -41.25
C ILE A 575 45.25 -1.14 -41.56
N TYR A 576 44.93 -0.12 -40.77
CA TYR A 576 45.74 1.10 -40.72
C TYR A 576 46.78 0.91 -39.62
N ILE A 577 48.06 0.92 -40.03
CA ILE A 577 49.26 0.78 -39.19
C ILE A 577 49.39 1.98 -38.23
#